data_AF-A0A7Y4QJN0-F1
#
_entry.id   AF-A0A7Y4QJN0-F1
#
_cell.length_a   1.000
_cell.length_b   1.000
_cell.length_c   1.000
_cell.angle_alpha   90.00
_cell.angle_beta   90.00
_cell.angle_gamma   90.00
#
_symmetry.space_group_name_H-M   'P 1'
#
loop_
_entity.id
_entity.type
_entity.pdbx_description
1 polymer ?
#
loop_
_entity_poly.entity_id
_entity_poly.type
_entity_poly.pdbx_seq_one_letter_code
_entity_poly.pdbx_strand_id
1 'polypeptide(L)'
;MLTTTTPQISFKLPLVNLGTAVAALAVPEEKVFAAIEEGRIAFAFDFSSCGCKRVAVRILAQSLADFQNRKPVSTASDAEQFNQAVRLIFPAVTTKPGGIQTVRAVTIYRRLCINHDHAARLVRDGEMRLAKGAKFRRGPTGSPEVEFSSVVEFLKRRRIA
;
A
#
# COMPACT_ATOMS: atom_id res chain seq x y z
N MET A 1 -38.71 11.33 -3.74
CA MET A 1 -37.36 11.29 -3.15
C MET A 1 -36.40 10.84 -4.23
N LEU A 2 -35.46 11.70 -4.64
CA LEU A 2 -34.46 11.33 -5.64
C LEU A 2 -33.37 10.51 -4.95
N THR A 3 -33.34 9.20 -5.18
CA THR A 3 -32.19 8.36 -4.83
C THR A 3 -31.05 8.72 -5.77
N THR A 4 -30.20 9.66 -5.36
CA THR A 4 -28.94 9.92 -6.05
C THR A 4 -28.00 8.73 -5.79
N THR A 5 -27.97 7.79 -6.72
CA THR A 5 -26.98 6.71 -6.72
C THR A 5 -25.60 7.33 -6.95
N THR A 6 -24.78 7.39 -5.90
CA THR A 6 -23.39 7.86 -6.01
C THR A 6 -22.65 6.99 -7.02
N PRO A 7 -21.95 7.57 -8.01
CA PRO A 7 -21.20 6.79 -8.99
C PRO A 7 -20.15 5.92 -8.32
N GLN A 8 -20.06 4.66 -8.73
CA GLN A 8 -19.06 3.72 -8.22
C GLN A 8 -17.70 4.06 -8.84
N ILE A 9 -16.75 4.47 -8.00
CA ILE A 9 -15.38 4.79 -8.43
C ILE A 9 -14.56 3.49 -8.45
N SER A 10 -13.94 3.18 -9.59
CA SER A 10 -12.96 2.10 -9.72
C SER A 10 -11.56 2.68 -9.82
N PHE A 11 -10.64 2.19 -8.98
CA PHE A 11 -9.26 2.64 -8.96
C PHE A 11 -8.37 1.66 -9.74
N LYS A 12 -7.52 2.20 -10.63
CA LYS A 12 -6.52 1.40 -11.36
C LYS A 12 -5.29 1.05 -10.51
N LEU A 13 -5.03 1.82 -9.46
CA LEU A 13 -3.92 1.60 -8.54
C LEU A 13 -4.42 0.85 -7.30
N PRO A 14 -3.59 -0.05 -6.72
CA PRO A 14 -4.04 -0.86 -5.60
C PRO A 14 -4.17 -0.06 -4.31
N LEU A 15 -3.40 1.01 -4.14
CA LEU A 15 -3.48 1.91 -3.00
C LEU A 15 -3.90 3.32 -3.42
N VAL A 16 -4.69 3.96 -2.57
CA VAL A 16 -5.09 5.37 -2.68
C VAL A 16 -4.62 6.16 -1.46
N ASN A 17 -4.47 7.48 -1.60
CA ASN A 17 -4.17 8.34 -0.46
C ASN A 17 -5.44 8.69 0.33
N LEU A 18 -5.27 9.21 1.54
CA LEU A 18 -6.38 9.58 2.42
C LEU A 18 -7.33 10.61 1.78
N GLY A 19 -6.82 11.61 1.09
CA GLY A 19 -7.63 12.61 0.38
C GLY A 19 -8.51 12.02 -0.72
N THR A 20 -8.02 10.99 -1.43
CA THR A 20 -8.82 10.24 -2.41
C THR A 20 -9.94 9.46 -1.72
N ALA A 21 -9.69 8.87 -0.55
CA ALA A 21 -10.74 8.20 0.23
C ALA A 21 -11.79 9.19 0.74
N VAL A 22 -11.38 10.36 1.24
CA VAL A 22 -12.27 11.47 1.63
C VAL A 22 -13.19 11.87 0.48
N ALA A 23 -12.61 12.09 -0.70
CA ALA A 23 -13.39 12.45 -1.89
C ALA A 23 -14.35 11.34 -2.33
N ALA A 24 -13.92 10.08 -2.26
CA ALA A 24 -14.74 8.94 -2.67
C ALA A 24 -15.91 8.65 -1.72
N LEU A 25 -15.70 8.85 -0.41
CA LEU A 25 -16.71 8.60 0.62
C LEU A 25 -17.58 9.83 0.92
N ALA A 26 -17.20 11.01 0.44
CA ALA A 26 -17.85 12.29 0.73
C ALA A 26 -18.02 12.54 2.25
N VAL A 27 -16.99 12.20 3.04
CA VAL A 27 -16.96 12.42 4.50
C VAL A 27 -15.67 13.13 4.91
N PRO A 28 -15.65 13.86 6.05
CA PRO A 28 -14.44 14.49 6.56
C PRO A 28 -13.29 13.51 6.79
N GLU A 29 -12.06 14.02 6.71
CA GLU A 29 -10.83 13.25 6.90
C GLU A 29 -10.81 12.50 8.23
N GLU A 30 -11.25 13.13 9.33
CA GLU A 30 -11.26 12.49 10.65
C GLU A 30 -12.14 11.24 10.68
N LYS A 31 -13.26 11.23 9.93
CA LYS A 31 -14.15 10.06 9.86
C LYS A 31 -13.54 8.91 9.09
N VAL A 32 -12.78 9.19 8.03
CA VAL A 32 -12.06 8.15 7.29
C VAL A 32 -10.95 7.57 8.16
N PHE A 33 -10.21 8.44 8.85
CA PHE A 33 -9.13 8.01 9.73
C PHE A 33 -9.64 7.19 10.92
N ALA A 34 -10.71 7.64 11.59
CA ALA A 34 -11.34 6.85 12.66
C ALA A 34 -11.85 5.49 12.16
N ALA A 35 -12.42 5.42 10.95
CA ALA A 35 -12.84 4.14 10.37
C ALA A 35 -11.66 3.20 10.07
N ILE A 36 -10.46 3.73 9.81
CA ILE A 36 -9.24 2.94 9.69
C ILE A 36 -8.80 2.44 11.08
N GLU A 37 -8.69 3.32 12.08
CA GLU A 37 -8.24 2.95 13.42
C GLU A 37 -9.17 1.94 14.10
N GLU A 38 -10.48 2.04 13.85
CA GLU A 38 -11.49 1.09 14.33
C GLU A 38 -11.51 -0.22 13.51
N GLY A 39 -10.69 -0.36 12.48
CA GLY A 39 -10.61 -1.55 11.63
C GLY A 39 -11.78 -1.73 10.66
N ARG A 40 -12.65 -0.73 10.51
CA ARG A 40 -13.77 -0.77 9.54
C ARG A 40 -13.29 -0.64 8.10
N ILE A 41 -12.19 0.07 7.86
CA ILE A 41 -11.47 0.08 6.59
C ILE A 41 -10.17 -0.70 6.78
N ALA A 42 -10.15 -1.96 6.34
CA ALA A 42 -9.00 -2.84 6.47
C ALA A 42 -7.83 -2.42 5.54
N PHE A 43 -6.62 -2.85 5.86
CA PHE A 43 -5.42 -2.68 5.02
C PHE A 43 -5.11 -1.23 4.68
N ALA A 44 -4.92 -0.43 5.72
CA ALA A 44 -4.32 0.89 5.63
C ALA A 44 -2.89 0.87 6.18
N PHE A 45 -2.01 1.64 5.55
CA PHE A 45 -0.58 1.63 5.85
C PHE A 45 -0.07 3.05 6.03
N ASP A 46 0.75 3.27 7.06
CA ASP A 46 1.47 4.52 7.26
C ASP A 46 2.90 4.44 6.68
N PHE A 47 3.11 5.09 5.54
CA PHE A 47 4.42 5.17 4.91
C PHE A 47 5.23 6.39 5.32
N SER A 48 4.90 7.07 6.41
CA SER A 48 5.67 8.24 6.86
C SER A 48 7.14 7.89 7.10
N SER A 49 8.04 8.70 6.55
CA SER A 49 9.47 8.64 6.91
C SER A 49 9.66 9.08 8.36
N CYS A 50 10.68 8.55 9.03
CA CYS A 50 10.99 8.94 10.41
C CYS A 50 11.19 10.47 10.52
N GLY A 51 10.52 11.10 11.48
CA GLY A 51 10.59 12.55 11.71
C GLY A 51 9.72 13.43 10.81
N CYS A 52 8.96 12.86 9.85
CA CYS A 52 7.98 13.61 9.08
C CYS A 52 6.74 13.94 9.93
N LYS A 53 6.39 15.24 10.03
CA LYS A 53 5.17 15.70 10.70
C LYS A 53 3.89 15.31 9.97
N ARG A 54 3.97 15.03 8.66
CA ARG A 54 2.82 14.73 7.81
C ARG A 54 2.68 13.22 7.64
N VAL A 55 1.54 12.69 8.07
CA VAL A 55 1.18 11.27 7.91
C VAL A 55 1.00 10.94 6.43
N ALA A 56 1.56 9.83 5.98
CA ALA A 56 1.48 9.36 4.60
C ALA A 56 0.65 8.08 4.48
N VAL A 57 -0.62 8.15 4.93
CA VAL A 57 -1.55 7.01 4.88
C VAL A 57 -1.84 6.59 3.44
N ARG A 58 -1.81 5.28 3.21
CA ARG A 58 -2.24 4.62 1.97
C ARG A 58 -3.22 3.51 2.28
N ILE A 59 -4.35 3.51 1.59
CA ILE A 59 -5.47 2.61 1.84
C ILE A 59 -5.61 1.68 0.65
N LEU A 60 -5.81 0.39 0.89
CA LEU A 60 -6.14 -0.55 -0.17
C LEU A 60 -7.47 -0.17 -0.82
N ALA A 61 -7.44 0.07 -2.14
CA ALA A 61 -8.61 0.47 -2.91
C ALA A 61 -9.77 -0.53 -2.78
N GLN A 62 -9.46 -1.83 -2.70
CA GLN A 62 -10.45 -2.88 -2.48
C GLN A 62 -11.14 -2.72 -1.12
N SER A 63 -10.40 -2.44 -0.05
CA SER A 63 -10.98 -2.24 1.28
C SER A 63 -11.88 -1.02 1.33
N LEU A 64 -11.50 0.05 0.63
CA LEU A 64 -12.33 1.26 0.52
C LEU A 64 -13.65 0.94 -0.22
N ALA A 65 -13.57 0.17 -1.31
CA ALA A 65 -14.75 -0.27 -2.05
C ALA A 65 -15.63 -1.21 -1.22
N ASP A 66 -15.04 -2.15 -0.49
CA ASP A 66 -15.77 -3.08 0.39
C ASP A 66 -16.48 -2.32 1.52
N PHE A 67 -15.82 -1.31 2.11
CA PHE A 67 -16.42 -0.41 3.10
C PHE A 67 -17.58 0.41 2.52
N GLN A 68 -17.38 1.03 1.34
CA GLN A 68 -18.42 1.81 0.67
C GLN A 68 -19.68 0.97 0.36
N ASN A 69 -19.48 -0.30 -0.02
CA ASN A 69 -20.55 -1.23 -0.35
C ASN A 69 -21.10 -1.99 0.86
N ARG A 70 -20.63 -1.70 2.08
CA ARG A 70 -21.01 -2.42 3.33
C ARG A 70 -20.88 -3.93 3.20
N LYS A 71 -19.83 -4.39 2.51
CA LYS A 71 -19.58 -5.80 2.31
C LYS A 71 -19.29 -6.47 3.66
N PRO A 72 -19.80 -7.69 3.91
CA PRO A 72 -19.52 -8.39 5.15
C PRO A 72 -18.03 -8.66 5.32
N VAL A 73 -17.59 -8.68 6.58
CA VAL A 73 -16.21 -9.02 6.95
C VAL A 73 -15.90 -10.44 6.50
N SER A 74 -14.72 -10.63 5.90
CA SER A 74 -14.26 -11.95 5.46
C SER A 74 -14.13 -12.91 6.64
N THR A 75 -14.51 -14.18 6.44
CA THR A 75 -14.32 -15.26 7.43
C THR A 75 -12.91 -15.84 7.41
N ALA A 76 -12.06 -15.43 6.46
CA ALA A 76 -10.68 -15.87 6.38
C ALA A 76 -9.85 -15.33 7.56
N SER A 77 -8.77 -16.03 7.90
CA SER A 77 -7.85 -15.55 8.96
C SER A 77 -7.16 -14.24 8.57
N ASP A 78 -6.75 -13.44 9.56
CA ASP A 78 -6.02 -12.18 9.33
C ASP A 78 -4.78 -12.38 8.42
N ALA A 79 -4.06 -13.50 8.61
CA ALA A 79 -2.90 -13.84 7.80
C ALA A 79 -3.26 -14.11 6.32
N GLU A 80 -4.36 -14.80 6.05
CA GLU A 80 -4.84 -15.05 4.69
C GLU A 80 -5.29 -13.76 4.02
N GLN A 81 -6.04 -12.92 4.73
CA GLN A 81 -6.48 -11.62 4.23
C GLN A 81 -5.29 -10.71 3.95
N PHE A 82 -4.29 -10.68 4.82
CA PHE A 82 -3.05 -9.92 4.61
C PHE A 82 -2.29 -10.42 3.39
N ASN A 83 -2.14 -11.74 3.22
CA ASN A 83 -1.52 -12.32 2.03
C ASN A 83 -2.29 -11.98 0.74
N GLN A 84 -3.62 -11.93 0.80
CA GLN A 84 -4.44 -11.46 -0.32
C GLN A 84 -4.20 -9.98 -0.63
N ALA A 85 -4.13 -9.12 0.39
CA ALA A 85 -3.80 -7.71 0.23
C ALA A 85 -2.41 -7.52 -0.42
N VAL A 86 -1.40 -8.26 0.04
CA VAL A 86 -0.05 -8.25 -0.55
C VAL A 86 -0.08 -8.64 -2.03
N ARG A 87 -0.85 -9.68 -2.40
CA ARG A 87 -1.02 -10.10 -3.80
C ARG A 87 -1.73 -9.06 -4.67
N LEU A 88 -2.68 -8.31 -4.10
CA LEU A 88 -3.34 -7.21 -4.81
C LEU A 88 -2.37 -6.03 -5.05
N ILE A 89 -1.51 -5.72 -4.09
CA ILE A 89 -0.50 -4.66 -4.23
C ILE A 89 0.62 -5.10 -5.19
N PHE A 90 1.09 -6.33 -5.07
CA PHE A 90 2.20 -6.91 -5.85
C PHE A 90 1.78 -8.22 -6.54
N PRO A 91 1.05 -8.15 -7.66
CA PRO A 91 0.52 -9.33 -8.34
C PRO A 91 1.60 -10.18 -9.01
N ALA A 92 2.79 -9.61 -9.25
CA ALA A 92 3.91 -10.30 -9.85
C ALA A 92 5.22 -9.86 -9.18
N VAL A 93 6.07 -10.84 -8.88
CA VAL A 93 7.43 -10.67 -8.34
C VAL A 93 8.41 -11.50 -9.14
N THR A 94 9.68 -11.11 -9.16
CA THR A 94 10.73 -11.82 -9.89
C THR A 94 11.44 -12.79 -8.96
N THR A 95 11.39 -14.08 -9.24
CA THR A 95 12.13 -15.11 -8.51
C THR A 95 13.49 -15.32 -9.15
N LYS A 96 14.56 -15.15 -8.37
CA LYS A 96 15.94 -15.38 -8.80
C LYS A 96 16.41 -16.81 -8.48
N PRO A 97 17.51 -17.28 -9.11
CA PRO A 97 18.19 -18.51 -8.68
C PRO A 97 18.47 -18.48 -7.18
N GLY A 98 18.15 -19.58 -6.48
CA GLY A 98 18.19 -19.64 -5.01
C GLY A 98 16.88 -19.26 -4.31
N GLY A 99 15.78 -19.07 -5.06
CA GLY A 99 14.43 -18.88 -4.50
C GLY A 99 14.14 -17.49 -3.95
N ILE A 100 15.08 -16.54 -4.09
CA ILE A 100 14.92 -15.18 -3.58
C ILE A 100 13.95 -14.42 -4.48
N GLN A 101 12.84 -13.99 -3.91
CA GLN A 101 11.88 -13.11 -4.58
C GLN A 101 12.31 -11.65 -4.47
N THR A 102 12.27 -10.95 -5.60
CA THR A 102 12.68 -9.55 -5.71
C THR A 102 11.63 -8.73 -6.45
N VAL A 103 11.62 -7.44 -6.17
CA VAL A 103 10.79 -6.46 -6.87
C VAL A 103 11.62 -5.22 -7.15
N ARG A 104 11.41 -4.59 -8.31
CA ARG A 104 12.12 -3.35 -8.65
C ARG A 104 11.55 -2.18 -7.84
N ALA A 105 12.41 -1.27 -7.41
CA ALA A 105 12.00 -0.05 -6.70
C ALA A 105 10.94 0.78 -7.47
N VAL A 106 11.00 0.78 -8.81
CA VAL A 106 9.95 1.39 -9.65
C VAL A 106 8.57 0.77 -9.48
N THR A 107 8.51 -0.55 -9.32
CA THR A 107 7.26 -1.24 -9.05
C THR A 107 6.76 -0.88 -7.65
N ILE A 108 7.66 -0.81 -6.66
CA ILE A 108 7.31 -0.42 -5.28
C ILE A 108 6.66 0.96 -5.25
N TYR A 109 7.33 2.02 -5.72
CA TYR A 109 6.77 3.37 -5.54
C TYR A 109 5.45 3.56 -6.30
N ARG A 110 5.29 2.92 -7.47
CA ARG A 110 4.04 2.94 -8.23
C ARG A 110 2.90 2.21 -7.51
N ARG A 111 3.17 1.01 -6.99
CA ARG A 111 2.15 0.20 -6.30
C ARG A 111 1.80 0.76 -4.93
N LEU A 112 2.77 1.33 -4.22
CA LEU A 112 2.54 1.99 -2.94
C LEU A 112 1.96 3.41 -3.09
N CYS A 113 1.81 3.92 -4.31
CA CYS A 113 1.32 5.28 -4.58
C CYS A 113 2.14 6.35 -3.83
N ILE A 114 3.46 6.20 -3.86
CA ILE A 114 4.44 7.14 -3.30
C ILE A 114 5.38 7.63 -4.41
N ASN A 115 6.06 8.75 -4.18
CA ASN A 115 7.05 9.23 -5.15
C ASN A 115 8.35 8.40 -5.06
N HIS A 116 9.16 8.48 -6.12
CA HIS A 116 10.40 7.71 -6.23
C HIS A 116 11.42 8.07 -5.13
N ASP A 117 11.53 9.34 -4.77
CA ASP A 117 12.41 9.82 -3.70
C ASP A 117 12.04 9.23 -2.33
N HIS A 118 10.74 9.11 -2.06
CA HIS A 118 10.24 8.55 -0.82
C HIS A 118 10.56 7.06 -0.72
N ALA A 119 10.35 6.30 -1.79
CA ALA A 119 10.77 4.90 -1.82
C ALA A 119 12.29 4.76 -1.65
N ALA A 120 13.09 5.64 -2.25
CA ALA A 120 14.54 5.62 -2.08
C ALA A 120 14.97 5.94 -0.63
N ARG A 121 14.27 6.86 0.06
CA ARG A 121 14.49 7.13 1.49
C ARG A 121 14.14 5.93 2.36
N LEU A 122 12.98 5.31 2.15
CA LEU A 122 12.59 4.12 2.92
C LEU A 122 13.66 3.01 2.82
N VAL A 123 14.21 2.77 1.63
CA VAL A 123 15.31 1.80 1.47
C VAL A 123 16.59 2.27 2.17
N ARG A 124 16.95 3.56 2.08
CA ARG A 124 18.14 4.12 2.74
C ARG A 124 18.05 4.08 4.26
N ASP A 125 16.85 4.30 4.78
CA ASP A 125 16.52 4.28 6.21
C ASP A 125 16.44 2.83 6.75
N GLY A 126 16.66 1.82 5.90
CA GLY A 126 16.67 0.42 6.27
C GLY A 126 15.27 -0.21 6.42
N GLU A 127 14.21 0.49 6.03
CA GLU A 127 12.84 -0.04 6.09
C GLU A 127 12.63 -1.21 5.12
N MET A 128 13.38 -1.23 4.01
CA MET A 128 13.39 -2.27 2.99
C MET A 128 14.82 -2.62 2.57
N ARG A 129 15.08 -3.90 2.29
CA ARG A 129 16.42 -4.41 1.97
C ARG A 129 16.64 -4.50 0.47
N LEU A 130 17.76 -3.94 0.00
CA LEU A 130 18.22 -4.18 -1.37
C LEU A 130 18.59 -5.65 -1.56
N ALA A 131 18.26 -6.21 -2.73
CA ALA A 131 18.73 -7.53 -3.10
C ALA A 131 20.26 -7.57 -3.16
N LYS A 132 20.87 -8.72 -2.84
CA LYS A 132 22.34 -8.88 -2.86
C LYS A 132 22.95 -8.39 -4.19
N GLY A 133 23.90 -7.46 -4.09
CA GLY A 133 24.59 -6.87 -5.26
C GLY A 133 23.83 -5.73 -5.95
N ALA A 134 22.57 -5.46 -5.59
CA ALA A 134 21.84 -4.31 -6.10
C ALA A 134 22.41 -3.00 -5.52
N LYS A 135 22.48 -1.97 -6.37
CA LYS A 135 22.94 -0.63 -6.01
C LYS A 135 22.03 0.40 -6.65
N PHE A 136 21.81 1.52 -5.98
CA PHE A 136 21.18 2.68 -6.60
C PHE A 136 22.06 3.18 -7.77
N ARG A 137 21.47 3.32 -8.96
CA ARG A 137 22.13 3.92 -10.12
C ARG A 137 21.22 4.97 -10.72
N ARG A 138 21.79 6.01 -11.32
CA ARG A 138 21.03 7.00 -12.09
C ARG A 138 20.70 6.45 -13.48
N GLY A 139 19.61 6.92 -14.08
CA GLY A 139 19.20 6.58 -15.45
C GLY A 139 18.07 5.54 -15.56
N PRO A 140 17.61 5.26 -16.80
CA PRO A 140 16.38 4.48 -17.07
C PRO A 140 16.44 3.01 -16.60
N THR A 141 17.62 2.44 -16.47
CA THR A 141 17.84 1.10 -15.91
C THR A 141 18.21 1.10 -14.43
N GLY A 142 18.29 2.29 -13.81
CA GLY A 142 18.87 2.50 -12.48
C GLY A 142 17.99 2.14 -11.29
N SER A 143 16.76 1.67 -11.50
CA SER A 143 15.90 1.20 -10.41
C SER A 143 16.47 -0.09 -9.81
N PRO A 144 16.94 -0.06 -8.55
CA PRO A 144 17.49 -1.25 -7.90
C PRO A 144 16.39 -2.28 -7.62
N GLU A 145 16.82 -3.50 -7.36
CA GLU A 145 15.97 -4.59 -6.88
C GLU A 145 15.99 -4.64 -5.36
N VAL A 146 14.83 -4.91 -4.79
CA VAL A 146 14.55 -4.99 -3.35
C VAL A 146 14.07 -6.40 -3.04
N GLU A 147 14.53 -6.97 -1.94
CA GLU A 147 14.06 -8.27 -1.45
C GLU A 147 12.58 -8.18 -1.10
N PHE A 148 11.74 -9.00 -1.74
CA PHE A 148 10.30 -8.90 -1.58
C PHE A 148 9.84 -9.23 -0.16
N SER A 149 10.51 -10.16 0.53
CA SER A 149 10.26 -10.46 1.95
C SER A 149 10.37 -9.22 2.83
N SER A 150 11.38 -8.36 2.61
CA SER A 150 11.54 -7.11 3.35
C SER A 150 10.42 -6.10 3.08
N VAL A 151 9.84 -6.11 1.87
CA VAL A 151 8.66 -5.29 1.54
C VAL A 151 7.42 -5.79 2.27
N VAL A 152 7.24 -7.10 2.38
CA VAL A 152 6.13 -7.71 3.12
C VAL A 152 6.27 -7.43 4.62
N GLU A 153 7.46 -7.59 5.19
CA GLU A 153 7.77 -7.21 6.58
C GLU A 153 7.47 -5.73 6.83
N PHE A 154 7.88 -4.85 5.91
CA PHE A 154 7.58 -3.42 5.96
C PHE A 154 6.07 -3.15 5.97
N LEU A 155 5.31 -3.73 5.03
CA LEU A 155 3.85 -3.58 4.98
C LEU A 155 3.19 -4.06 6.27
N LYS A 156 3.63 -5.20 6.81
CA LYS A 156 3.09 -5.76 8.05
C LYS A 156 3.33 -4.82 9.23
N ARG A 157 4.55 -4.27 9.35
CA ARG A 157 4.93 -3.33 10.42
C ARG A 157 4.19 -1.99 10.31
N ARG A 158 3.96 -1.51 9.09
CA ARG A 158 3.33 -0.21 8.83
C ARG A 158 1.80 -0.27 8.73
N ARG A 159 1.20 -1.45 8.90
CA ARG A 159 -0.26 -1.62 8.88
C ARG A 159 -0.86 -0.95 10.12
N ILE A 160 -1.83 -0.06 9.89
CA ILE A 160 -2.62 0.59 10.94
C ILE A 160 -3.78 -0.33 11.34
N ALA A 161 -4.46 -0.89 10.34
CA ALA A 161 -5.53 -1.89 10.46
C ALA A 161 -5.49 -2.87 9.27
#